data_AF-A0A4R1BH82-F1
#
_entry.id   AF-A0A4R1BH82-F1
#
_cell.length_a   1.000
_cell.length_b   1.000
_cell.length_c   1.000
_cell.angle_alpha   90.00
_cell.angle_beta   90.00
_cell.angle_gamma   90.00
#
_symmetry.space_group_name_H-M   'P 1'
#
loop_
_entity.id
_entity.type
_entity.pdbx_description
1 polymer ?
#
loop_
_entity_poly.entity_id
_entity_poly.type
_entity_poly.pdbx_seq_one_letter_code
_entity_poly.pdbx_strand_id
1 'polypeptide(L)'
;MLSRVAESLYWMTRYLERAENTARLINSTTQVLLDLPRGAHFGWDVLIHVVGVDDQVRERGIALDEASIMEFLIGDEKNPSSILSSIHFAR
;
A
#
# COMPACT_ATOMS: atom_id res chain seq x y z
N MET A 1 -20.02 -21.65 17.70
CA MET A 1 -18.88 -20.88 18.25
C MET A 1 -17.60 -21.01 17.42
N LEU A 2 -17.24 -22.19 16.90
CA LEU A 2 -16.07 -22.37 16.01
C LEU A 2 -16.12 -21.52 14.72
N SER A 3 -17.30 -21.36 14.12
CA SER A 3 -17.48 -20.58 12.88
C SER A 3 -17.04 -19.12 13.01
N ARG A 4 -17.28 -18.48 14.16
CA ARG A 4 -16.93 -17.07 14.38
C ARG A 4 -15.42 -16.89 14.55
N VAL A 5 -14.76 -17.83 15.23
CA VAL A 5 -13.29 -17.80 15.38
C VAL A 5 -12.62 -18.02 14.02
N ALA A 6 -13.12 -18.96 13.22
CA ALA A 6 -12.61 -19.19 11.86
C ALA A 6 -12.78 -17.96 10.96
N GLU A 7 -13.93 -17.28 11.04
CA GLU A 7 -14.18 -16.04 10.31
C GLU A 7 -13.25 -14.89 10.75
N SER A 8 -13.08 -14.67 12.06
CA SER A 8 -12.14 -13.66 12.57
C SER A 8 -10.70 -13.94 12.14
N LEU A 9 -10.25 -15.18 12.23
CA LEU A 9 -8.91 -15.56 11.78
C LEU A 9 -8.73 -15.34 10.27
N TYR A 10 -9.73 -15.70 9.46
CA TYR A 10 -9.68 -15.46 8.02
C TYR A 10 -9.48 -13.98 7.71
N TRP A 11 -10.29 -13.08 8.29
CA TRP A 11 -10.16 -11.65 8.03
C TRP A 11 -8.86 -11.07 8.56
N MET A 12 -8.45 -11.46 9.77
CA MET A 12 -7.17 -11.05 10.35
C MET A 12 -6.00 -11.40 9.44
N THR A 13 -5.91 -12.65 8.97
CA THR A 13 -4.84 -13.08 8.07
C THR A 13 -4.91 -12.36 6.73
N ARG A 14 -6.11 -12.13 6.17
CA ARG A 14 -6.25 -11.40 4.89
C ARG A 14 -5.81 -9.95 4.98
N TYR A 15 -6.06 -9.27 6.08
CA TYR A 15 -5.57 -7.90 6.28
C TYR A 15 -4.06 -7.86 6.56
N LEU A 16 -3.52 -8.84 7.28
CA LEU A 16 -2.08 -8.96 7.47
C LEU A 16 -1.35 -9.22 6.14
N GLU A 17 -1.87 -10.12 5.31
CA GLU A 17 -1.35 -10.40 3.96
C GLU A 17 -1.37 -9.14 3.08
N ARG A 18 -2.44 -8.33 3.16
CA ARG A 18 -2.49 -7.04 2.46
C ARG A 18 -1.39 -6.07 2.92
N ALA A 19 -1.22 -5.92 4.23
CA ALA A 19 -0.19 -5.05 4.78
C ALA A 19 1.21 -5.49 4.33
N GLU A 20 1.50 -6.80 4.39
CA GLU A 20 2.77 -7.37 3.94
C GLU A 20 3.00 -7.15 2.44
N ASN A 21 1.99 -7.40 1.60
CA ASN A 21 2.10 -7.22 0.16
C ASN A 21 2.35 -5.77 -0.24
N THR A 22 1.65 -4.81 0.38
CA THR A 22 1.91 -3.37 0.17
C THR A 22 3.33 -3.00 0.58
N ALA A 23 3.81 -3.46 1.76
CA ALA A 23 5.17 -3.21 2.20
C ALA A 23 6.22 -3.79 1.24
N ARG A 24 5.97 -5.01 0.71
CA ARG A 24 6.85 -5.66 -0.26
C ARG A 24 6.93 -4.87 -1.57
N LEU A 25 5.80 -4.41 -2.08
CA LEU A 25 5.74 -3.60 -3.31
C LEU A 25 6.49 -2.27 -3.14
N ILE A 26 6.31 -1.59 -2.01
CA ILE A 26 7.06 -0.38 -1.67
C ILE A 26 8.56 -0.68 -1.69
N ASN A 27 9.01 -1.69 -0.92
CA ASN A 27 10.42 -2.01 -0.82
C ASN A 27 11.03 -2.39 -2.18
N SER A 28 10.35 -3.23 -2.97
CA SER A 28 10.81 -3.58 -4.32
C SER A 28 10.89 -2.36 -5.24
N THR A 29 9.92 -1.45 -5.18
CA THR A 29 9.94 -0.20 -5.96
C THR A 29 11.10 0.69 -5.55
N THR A 30 11.34 0.85 -4.24
CA THR A 30 12.48 1.60 -3.72
C THR A 30 13.81 1.03 -4.21
N GLN A 31 13.99 -0.30 -4.20
CA GLN A 31 15.23 -0.91 -4.69
C GLN A 31 15.46 -0.61 -6.19
N VAL A 32 14.41 -0.73 -7.02
CA VAL A 32 14.51 -0.38 -8.45
C VAL A 32 14.83 1.10 -8.65
N LEU A 33 14.23 1.98 -7.85
CA LEU A 33 14.50 3.42 -7.88
C LEU A 33 15.94 3.78 -7.52
N LEU A 34 16.55 3.06 -6.57
CA LEU A 34 17.94 3.28 -6.17
C LEU A 34 18.94 2.86 -7.26
N ASP A 35 18.58 1.85 -8.06
CA ASP A 35 19.41 1.33 -9.15
C ASP A 35 19.19 2.06 -10.49
N LEU A 36 18.29 3.06 -10.53
CA LEU A 36 17.91 3.73 -11.77
C LEU A 36 19.07 4.60 -12.31
N PRO A 37 19.40 4.51 -13.62
CA PRO A 37 20.39 5.40 -14.22
C PRO A 37 19.91 6.85 -14.22
N ARG A 38 20.86 7.79 -14.16
CA ARG A 38 20.55 9.23 -14.18
C ARG A 38 19.73 9.59 -15.43
N GLY A 39 18.57 10.21 -15.21
CA GLY A 39 17.66 10.64 -16.29
C GLY A 39 16.57 9.62 -16.65
N ALA A 40 16.53 8.45 -16.01
CA ALA A 40 15.38 7.55 -16.13
C ALA A 40 14.20 8.05 -15.27
N HIS A 41 12.99 7.92 -15.82
CA HIS A 41 11.73 8.25 -15.16
C HIS A 41 10.92 6.98 -14.99
N PHE A 42 11.17 6.28 -13.89
CA PHE A 42 10.36 5.18 -13.38
C PHE A 42 10.17 5.47 -11.89
N GLY A 43 9.00 5.21 -11.31
CA GLY A 43 8.83 5.45 -9.89
C GLY A 43 7.46 5.20 -9.33
N TRP A 44 6.99 6.18 -8.55
CA TRP A 44 5.85 6.03 -7.65
C TRP A 44 4.51 6.01 -8.36
N ASP A 45 4.41 6.60 -9.54
CA ASP A 45 3.23 6.54 -10.42
C ASP A 45 2.92 5.09 -10.83
N VAL A 46 3.93 4.33 -11.23
CA VAL A 46 3.78 2.90 -11.59
C VAL A 46 3.33 2.09 -10.38
N LEU A 47 3.87 2.37 -9.18
CA LEU A 47 3.44 1.68 -7.96
C LEU A 47 1.95 1.94 -7.66
N ILE A 48 1.47 3.17 -7.82
CA ILE A 48 0.06 3.51 -7.63
C ILE A 48 -0.85 2.75 -8.61
N HIS A 49 -0.43 2.65 -9.88
CA HIS A 49 -1.13 1.84 -10.88
C HIS A 49 -1.16 0.35 -10.52
N VAL A 50 -0.04 -0.21 -10.04
CA VAL A 50 0.04 -1.63 -9.64
C VAL A 50 -0.82 -1.93 -8.42
N VAL A 51 -0.85 -1.02 -7.44
CA VAL A 51 -1.68 -1.16 -6.24
C VAL A 51 -3.17 -0.94 -6.55
N GLY A 52 -3.49 -0.24 -7.66
CA GLY A 52 -4.86 -0.04 -8.13
C GLY A 52 -5.61 1.06 -7.36
N VAL A 53 -4.89 2.10 -6.93
CA VAL A 53 -5.41 3.21 -6.10
C VAL A 53 -5.35 4.56 -6.81
N ASP A 54 -5.22 4.53 -8.14
CA ASP A 54 -5.12 5.69 -9.02
C ASP A 54 -6.23 6.71 -8.81
N ASP A 55 -7.47 6.23 -8.72
CA ASP A 55 -8.64 7.09 -8.58
C ASP A 55 -8.61 7.84 -7.25
N GLN A 56 -8.22 7.17 -6.16
CA GLN A 56 -8.11 7.79 -4.85
C GLN A 56 -6.99 8.84 -4.79
N VAL A 57 -5.84 8.54 -5.40
CA VAL A 57 -4.71 9.48 -5.50
C VAL A 57 -5.11 10.71 -6.31
N ARG A 58 -5.77 10.50 -7.46
CA ARG A 58 -6.22 11.58 -8.36
C ARG A 58 -7.32 12.44 -7.76
N GLU A 59 -8.37 11.83 -7.21
CA GLU A 59 -9.51 12.55 -6.59
C GLU A 59 -9.08 13.39 -5.39
N ARG A 60 -8.11 12.89 -4.62
CA ARG A 60 -7.60 13.57 -3.43
C ARG A 60 -6.44 14.52 -3.73
N GLY A 61 -6.00 14.61 -4.99
CA GLY A 61 -4.91 15.50 -5.41
C GLY A 61 -3.57 15.17 -4.75
N ILE A 62 -3.30 13.89 -4.49
CA ILE A 62 -2.05 13.44 -3.87
C ILE A 62 -0.94 13.54 -4.92
N ALA A 63 0.17 14.19 -4.56
CA ALA A 63 1.30 14.33 -5.46
C ALA A 63 2.00 12.98 -5.69
N LEU A 64 2.47 12.75 -6.93
CA LEU A 64 3.17 11.52 -7.33
C LEU A 64 4.68 11.58 -7.01
N ASP A 65 5.02 12.12 -5.85
CA ASP A 65 6.38 12.12 -5.31
C ASP A 65 6.53 11.07 -4.19
N GLU A 66 7.78 10.72 -3.87
CA GLU A 66 8.10 9.69 -2.88
C GLU A 66 7.41 9.91 -1.53
N ALA A 67 7.53 11.11 -0.98
CA ALA A 67 7.04 11.40 0.37
C ALA A 67 5.51 11.29 0.42
N SER A 68 4.84 11.87 -0.56
CA SER A 68 3.37 11.85 -0.67
C SER A 68 2.83 10.42 -0.85
N ILE A 69 3.46 9.61 -1.70
CA ILE A 69 3.03 8.23 -1.95
C ILE A 69 3.34 7.31 -0.77
N MET A 70 4.49 7.49 -0.11
CA MET A 70 4.82 6.73 1.10
C MET A 70 3.83 7.02 2.22
N GLU A 71 3.49 8.28 2.46
CA GLU A 71 2.48 8.65 3.45
C GLU A 71 1.11 8.02 3.11
N PHE A 72 0.70 8.10 1.84
CA PHE A 72 -0.57 7.55 1.38
C PHE A 72 -0.68 6.02 1.50
N LEU A 73 0.38 5.28 1.19
CA LEU A 73 0.39 3.81 1.23
C LEU A 73 0.67 3.25 2.63
N ILE A 74 1.34 4.01 3.50
CA ILE A 74 1.75 3.54 4.83
C ILE A 74 0.82 4.06 5.91
N GLY A 75 0.71 5.38 6.05
CA GLY A 75 0.16 6.04 7.23
C GLY A 75 -1.26 6.60 7.08
N ASP A 76 -1.78 6.70 5.86
CA ASP A 76 -3.06 7.35 5.64
C ASP A 76 -4.26 6.50 6.10
N GLU A 77 -4.94 6.94 7.16
CA GLU A 77 -6.16 6.34 7.70
C GLU A 77 -7.37 6.45 6.73
N LYS A 78 -7.35 7.42 5.81
CA LYS A 78 -8.40 7.57 4.79
C LYS A 78 -8.19 6.63 3.60
N ASN A 79 -7.07 5.93 3.55
CA ASN A 79 -6.82 4.86 2.60
C ASN A 79 -7.02 3.50 3.30
N PRO A 80 -8.13 2.77 3.04
CA PRO A 80 -8.37 1.46 3.65
C PRO A 80 -7.33 0.40 3.28
N SER A 81 -6.60 0.62 2.18
CA SER A 81 -5.53 -0.25 1.69
C SER A 81 -4.15 0.12 2.24
N SER A 82 -4.03 1.19 3.03
CA SER A 82 -2.75 1.55 3.66
C SER A 82 -2.32 0.46 4.66
N ILE A 83 -1.03 0.41 4.95
CA ILE A 83 -0.48 -0.53 5.95
C ILE A 83 -1.13 -0.28 7.30
N LEU A 84 -1.25 0.99 7.74
CA LEU A 84 -1.88 1.36 9.00
C LEU A 84 -3.34 0.87 9.07
N SER A 85 -4.15 1.18 8.07
CA SER A 85 -5.56 0.76 8.03
C SER A 85 -5.69 -0.76 7.99
N SER A 86 -4.86 -1.45 7.20
CA SER A 86 -4.85 -2.91 7.12
C SER A 86 -4.54 -3.55 8.48
N ILE A 87 -3.52 -3.06 9.20
CA ILE A 87 -3.22 -3.54 10.56
C ILE A 87 -4.38 -3.25 11.51
N HIS A 88 -5.01 -2.08 11.39
CA HIS A 88 -6.16 -1.72 12.23
C HIS A 88 -7.35 -2.67 12.02
N PHE A 89 -7.58 -3.14 10.79
CA PHE A 89 -8.65 -4.09 10.46
C PHE A 89 -8.32 -5.55 10.79
N ALA A 90 -7.05 -5.88 11.06
CA ALA A 90 -6.63 -7.24 11.41
C ALA A 90 -6.95 -7.59 12.88
N ARG A 91 -8.24 -7.76 13.19
CA ARG A 91 -8.76 -8.02 14.55
C ARG A 91 -9.70 -9.20 14.62
#